data_AF-A0A6N9HG98-F1
#
_entry.id   AF-A0A6N9HG98-F1
#
_cell.length_a   1.000
_cell.length_b   1.000
_cell.length_c   1.000
_cell.angle_alpha   90.00
_cell.angle_beta   90.00
_cell.angle_gamma   90.00
#
_symmetry.space_group_name_H-M   'P 1'
#
loop_
_entity.id
_entity.type
_entity.pdbx_description
1 polymer ?
#
loop_
_entity_poly.entity_id
_entity_poly.type
_entity_poly.pdbx_seq_one_letter_code
_entity_poly.pdbx_strand_id
1 'polypeptide(L)'
;MLRHVLLSLACLTSLSAAQAADRIILTGDSTVASGGGYGDYLCRRQRPGTQCLNLAKNGRSSGSFRAEGRWDEVQALLRNSAGFNQTYVLMQFGHNDQPGKPGRSTDLVREYPANLARYVADVKAGGGVPVLVTSLTRRSFRNGYVWNDLAPWAAAAREVARREGAALLDLNALSLAAVQEMGPEQADTLAAPKGAGFDYTHLGPKGGRFFGDMAARELVRLFPALGPLVDPADTARGLAREHAPADGWAGMEGGTQGGAAAAAGAVHTIGTRAELLAALKTADAARIIQVRGTIDMADGAKPGVVRLPSNTTLIGLGEDAGFVNASLQLSNVSQVIIRNLSIRNPCDPAPKWDAQDGANGNWNSVYDGIAVSGSHHVWIDHNSFTDAPHTDGQAPRENGMLKQCHDGALDITGGSDFVTVSYNHFSLHEKNTLVGASDAAIGDEGHLRVTFANNFFDHVSTRAPRVRFGQVHLLNNFHKGSRKHAEYAHGYSVGIAKQARVIIDANAYEIEGARGCGDVLRNPGGADAGAVLDRGSQLNGKALVECGLAGDVGWSVPYRFTALPAADVQPNVMSNAGAGRLGLLRPAPR
;
A
#
# COMPACT_ATOMS: atom_id res chain seq x y z
N MET A 1 -61.29 33.24 2.49
CA MET A 1 -60.43 33.52 3.66
C MET A 1 -59.46 32.36 3.84
N LEU A 2 -58.18 32.68 3.98
CA LEU A 2 -57.02 31.79 4.10
C LEU A 2 -57.25 30.53 4.96
N ARG A 3 -56.75 29.38 4.48
CA ARG A 3 -56.06 28.40 5.33
C ARG A 3 -54.98 27.68 4.51
N HIS A 4 -53.74 28.17 4.68
CA HIS A 4 -52.53 27.49 4.22
C HIS A 4 -52.30 26.24 5.08
N VAL A 5 -52.06 25.11 4.44
CA VAL A 5 -51.55 23.90 5.08
C VAL A 5 -50.03 23.92 4.91
N LEU A 6 -49.29 24.18 5.98
CA LEU A 6 -47.86 23.90 6.05
C LEU A 6 -47.70 22.40 6.32
N LEU A 7 -47.15 21.65 5.36
CA LEU A 7 -46.49 20.37 5.62
C LEU A 7 -45.02 20.67 5.92
N SER A 8 -44.63 20.57 7.19
CA SER A 8 -43.24 20.61 7.64
C SER A 8 -42.54 19.32 7.22
N LEU A 9 -41.62 19.42 6.27
CA LEU A 9 -40.72 18.33 5.88
C LEU A 9 -39.64 18.21 6.96
N ALA A 10 -39.77 17.22 7.85
CA ALA A 10 -38.73 16.88 8.81
C ALA A 10 -37.56 16.21 8.06
N CYS A 11 -36.53 17.01 7.77
CA CYS A 11 -35.26 16.53 7.23
C CYS A 11 -34.50 15.81 8.37
N LEU A 12 -34.55 14.48 8.40
CA LEU A 12 -33.69 13.66 9.24
C LEU A 12 -32.29 13.66 8.62
N THR A 13 -31.45 14.60 9.05
CA THR A 13 -30.01 14.52 8.82
C THR A 13 -29.45 13.42 9.70
N SER A 14 -29.16 12.26 9.11
CA SER A 14 -28.32 11.25 9.74
C SER A 14 -26.89 11.79 9.81
N LEU A 15 -26.56 12.48 10.90
CA LEU A 15 -25.16 12.70 11.27
C LEU A 15 -24.54 11.32 11.50
N SER A 16 -23.64 10.90 10.59
CA SER A 16 -22.69 9.85 10.89
C SER A 16 -21.85 10.32 12.09
N ALA A 17 -22.07 9.71 13.25
CA ALA A 17 -21.24 9.98 14.42
C ALA A 17 -19.80 9.55 14.06
N ALA A 18 -18.86 10.49 14.13
CA ALA A 18 -17.44 10.18 14.01
C ALA A 18 -17.11 9.04 14.99
N GLN A 19 -16.63 7.92 14.47
CA GLN A 19 -16.30 6.76 15.29
C GLN A 19 -15.21 7.17 16.28
N ALA A 20 -15.49 7.01 17.58
CA ALA A 20 -14.55 7.39 18.64
C ALA A 20 -13.22 6.65 18.43
N ALA A 21 -12.10 7.37 18.55
CA ALA A 21 -10.78 6.77 18.31
C ALA A 21 -10.36 5.86 19.48
N ASP A 22 -9.40 4.97 19.25
CA ASP A 22 -8.82 4.15 20.32
C ASP A 22 -7.67 4.89 21.03
N ARG A 23 -7.35 4.46 22.25
CA ARG A 23 -6.16 4.88 23.00
C ARG A 23 -5.27 3.69 23.28
N ILE A 24 -3.96 3.88 23.12
CA ILE A 24 -2.93 2.90 23.46
C ILE A 24 -1.98 3.55 24.46
N ILE A 25 -1.82 2.92 25.63
CA ILE A 25 -0.88 3.35 26.67
C ILE A 25 0.19 2.27 26.79
N LEU A 26 1.45 2.64 26.55
CA LEU A 26 2.61 1.77 26.74
C LEU A 26 3.23 2.07 28.11
N THR A 27 3.45 1.01 28.87
CA THR A 27 4.11 1.05 30.18
C THR A 27 5.18 -0.02 30.22
N GLY A 28 6.27 0.26 30.93
CA GLY A 28 7.35 -0.70 30.98
C GLY A 28 8.71 -0.14 31.33
N ASP A 29 9.69 -1.01 31.13
CA ASP A 29 11.10 -0.75 31.37
C ASP A 29 11.79 -0.03 30.19
N SER A 30 13.12 0.00 30.23
CA SER A 30 13.95 0.73 29.27
C SER A 30 13.87 0.23 27.83
N THR A 31 13.38 -1.00 27.59
CA THR A 31 13.22 -1.54 26.23
C THR A 31 11.91 -1.13 25.56
N VAL A 32 11.02 -0.46 26.30
CA VAL A 32 9.83 0.22 25.76
C VAL A 32 10.01 1.73 25.74
N ALA A 33 10.71 2.27 26.75
CA ALA A 33 10.86 3.71 27.00
C ALA A 33 11.46 4.50 25.83
N SER A 34 11.11 5.78 25.75
CA SER A 34 11.64 6.70 24.75
C SER A 34 13.17 6.79 24.80
N GLY A 35 13.79 6.90 23.62
CA GLY A 35 15.25 7.04 23.47
C GLY A 35 16.07 5.75 23.63
N GLY A 36 15.46 4.62 23.99
CA GLY A 36 16.17 3.34 24.14
C GLY A 36 15.32 2.08 23.90
N GLY A 37 14.03 2.24 23.61
CA GLY A 37 13.07 1.17 23.41
C GLY A 37 12.25 1.29 22.13
N TYR A 38 11.35 0.33 21.92
CA TYR A 38 10.52 0.25 20.71
C TYR A 38 9.22 1.06 20.81
N GLY A 39 8.84 1.55 22.00
CA GLY A 39 7.51 2.13 22.25
C GLY A 39 7.17 3.33 21.35
N ASP A 40 8.12 4.24 21.14
CA ASP A 40 7.90 5.41 20.25
C ASP A 40 7.76 4.99 18.77
N TYR A 41 8.38 3.88 18.37
CA TYR A 41 8.28 3.34 17.02
C TYR A 41 6.92 2.69 16.81
N LEU A 42 6.40 1.97 17.81
CA LEU A 42 5.02 1.47 17.80
C LEU A 42 4.00 2.62 17.77
N CYS A 43 4.20 3.68 18.56
CA CYS A 43 3.27 4.81 18.57
C CYS A 43 3.23 5.59 17.25
N ARG A 44 4.35 5.67 16.52
CA ARG A 44 4.38 6.32 15.19
C ARG A 44 3.56 5.60 14.13
N ARG A 45 3.21 4.33 14.37
CA ARG A 45 2.48 3.49 13.42
C ARG A 45 0.96 3.62 13.54
N GLN A 46 0.46 4.34 14.54
CA GLN A 46 -0.97 4.41 14.85
C GLN A 46 -1.73 5.30 13.87
N ARG A 47 -2.96 4.89 13.55
CA ARG A 47 -3.85 5.62 12.63
C ARG A 47 -4.11 7.05 13.13
N PRO A 48 -4.36 8.02 12.22
CA PRO A 48 -4.85 9.34 12.61
C PRO A 48 -6.05 9.23 13.56
N GLY A 49 -6.02 9.98 14.66
CA GLY A 49 -7.03 9.94 15.71
C GLY A 49 -6.72 8.96 16.85
N THR A 50 -5.96 7.89 16.63
CA THR A 50 -5.56 6.97 17.72
C THR A 50 -4.56 7.67 18.63
N GLN A 51 -4.87 7.80 19.92
CA GLN A 51 -3.94 8.39 20.88
C GLN A 51 -2.98 7.31 21.38
N CYS A 52 -1.69 7.43 21.07
CA CYS A 52 -0.67 6.54 21.61
C CYS A 52 0.28 7.27 22.55
N LEU A 53 0.36 6.79 23.80
CA LEU A 53 1.15 7.38 24.86
C LEU A 53 2.22 6.40 25.32
N ASN A 54 3.49 6.77 25.17
CA ASN A 54 4.60 5.98 25.72
C ASN A 54 5.00 6.51 27.10
N LEU A 55 4.47 5.86 28.15
CA LEU A 55 4.76 6.19 29.55
C LEU A 55 5.83 5.28 30.18
N ALA A 56 6.40 4.37 29.39
CA ALA A 56 7.51 3.53 29.85
C ALA A 56 8.72 4.37 30.24
N LYS A 57 9.47 3.92 31.25
CA LYS A 57 10.60 4.69 31.80
C LYS A 57 11.86 3.86 31.96
N ASN A 58 12.96 4.44 31.47
CA ASN A 58 14.30 3.89 31.62
C ASN A 58 14.60 3.53 33.07
N GLY A 59 15.11 2.31 33.25
CA GLY A 59 15.57 1.82 34.54
C GLY A 59 14.45 1.42 35.51
N ARG A 60 13.16 1.37 35.13
CA ARG A 60 12.10 0.95 36.05
C ARG A 60 11.79 -0.54 35.93
N SER A 61 11.40 -1.16 37.03
CA SER A 61 10.91 -2.54 37.11
C SER A 61 9.41 -2.60 37.34
N SER A 62 8.84 -3.80 37.35
CA SER A 62 7.41 -3.99 37.67
C SER A 62 7.05 -3.43 39.06
N GLY A 63 7.98 -3.45 40.02
CA GLY A 63 7.78 -2.89 41.36
C GLY A 63 8.03 -1.38 41.41
N SER A 64 9.20 -0.94 40.92
CA SER A 64 9.63 0.46 41.08
C SER A 64 8.77 1.43 40.28
N PHE A 65 8.19 1.00 39.14
CA PHE A 65 7.30 1.83 38.33
C PHE A 65 6.09 2.32 39.14
N ARG A 66 5.51 1.45 39.96
CA ARG A 66 4.40 1.81 40.86
C ARG A 66 4.87 2.54 42.11
N ALA A 67 5.97 2.10 42.73
CA ALA A 67 6.50 2.76 43.93
C ALA A 67 6.86 4.24 43.69
N GLU A 68 7.26 4.60 42.47
CA GLU A 68 7.55 5.97 42.05
C GLU A 68 6.30 6.77 41.59
N GLY A 69 5.08 6.23 41.73
CA GLY A 69 3.83 6.91 41.36
C GLY A 69 3.55 6.99 39.85
N ARG A 70 4.34 6.34 39.00
CA ARG A 70 4.14 6.40 37.53
C ARG A 70 2.87 5.69 37.09
N TRP A 71 2.45 4.67 37.83
CA TRP A 71 1.20 3.99 37.56
C TRP A 71 -0.02 4.87 37.82
N ASP A 72 0.10 5.89 38.68
CA ASP A 72 -1.01 6.79 39.01
C ASP A 72 -1.43 7.62 37.79
N GLU A 73 -0.47 7.94 36.90
CA GLU A 73 -0.73 8.58 35.61
C GLU A 73 -1.57 7.68 34.68
N VAL A 74 -1.24 6.38 34.62
CA VAL A 74 -2.01 5.38 33.84
C VAL A 74 -3.43 5.26 34.38
N GLN A 75 -3.59 5.19 35.71
CA GLN A 75 -4.92 5.14 36.32
C GLN A 75 -5.71 6.42 36.09
N ALA A 76 -5.06 7.60 36.09
CA ALA A 76 -5.71 8.86 35.79
C ALA A 76 -6.21 8.89 34.33
N LEU A 77 -5.42 8.40 33.39
CA LEU A 77 -5.81 8.27 31.98
C LEU A 77 -6.96 7.28 31.80
N LEU A 78 -6.96 6.15 32.51
CA LEU A 78 -8.07 5.18 32.49
C LEU A 78 -9.37 5.79 33.04
N ARG A 79 -9.29 6.58 34.13
CA ARG A 79 -10.45 7.33 34.63
C ARG A 79 -10.95 8.37 33.63
N ASN A 80 -10.06 8.90 32.79
CA ASN A 80 -10.39 9.86 31.74
C ASN A 80 -10.39 9.23 30.34
N SER A 81 -11.21 8.17 30.17
CA SER A 81 -11.39 7.45 28.91
C SER A 81 -12.60 7.93 28.10
N ALA A 82 -13.30 8.96 28.58
CA ALA A 82 -14.42 9.56 27.85
C ALA A 82 -13.95 10.11 26.50
N GLY A 83 -14.56 9.66 25.40
CA GLY A 83 -14.18 10.04 24.03
C GLY A 83 -13.31 9.01 23.29
N PHE A 84 -12.93 7.90 23.94
CA PHE A 84 -12.26 6.78 23.28
C PHE A 84 -13.19 5.58 23.16
N ASN A 85 -13.09 4.85 22.06
CA ASN A 85 -13.81 3.59 21.87
C ASN A 85 -13.26 2.52 22.81
N GLN A 86 -11.94 2.31 22.79
CA GLN A 86 -11.26 1.42 23.73
C GLN A 86 -9.91 1.99 24.16
N THR A 87 -9.53 1.78 25.42
CA THR A 87 -8.16 2.04 25.91
C THR A 87 -7.43 0.72 26.13
N TYR A 88 -6.38 0.48 25.35
CA TYR A 88 -5.46 -0.66 25.49
C TYR A 88 -4.26 -0.24 26.33
N VAL A 89 -3.89 -1.04 27.33
CA VAL A 89 -2.71 -0.79 28.17
C VAL A 89 -1.71 -1.93 27.97
N LEU A 90 -0.62 -1.63 27.26
CA LEU A 90 0.48 -2.55 27.01
C LEU A 90 1.49 -2.43 28.14
N MET A 91 1.81 -3.56 28.78
CA MET A 91 2.64 -3.61 29.98
C MET A 91 3.80 -4.58 29.78
N GLN A 92 5.03 -4.07 29.65
CA GLN A 92 6.25 -4.87 29.50
C GLN A 92 7.27 -4.61 30.61
N PHE A 93 7.58 -5.62 31.40
CA PHE A 93 8.63 -5.56 32.43
C PHE A 93 9.47 -6.83 32.41
N GLY A 94 10.58 -6.86 33.14
CA GLY A 94 11.47 -8.03 33.22
C GLY A 94 12.94 -7.66 33.20
N HIS A 95 13.38 -6.72 32.35
CA HIS A 95 14.81 -6.40 32.26
C HIS A 95 15.35 -5.82 33.57
N ASN A 96 14.61 -4.92 34.22
CA ASN A 96 15.06 -4.29 35.47
C ASN A 96 14.61 -5.03 36.73
N ASP A 97 13.74 -6.03 36.56
CA ASP A 97 13.30 -6.92 37.62
C ASP A 97 14.36 -7.99 37.95
N GLN A 98 15.19 -8.36 36.97
CA GLN A 98 16.35 -9.24 37.17
C GLN A 98 17.22 -8.81 38.39
N PRO A 99 17.81 -9.77 39.13
CA PRO A 99 18.70 -9.49 40.25
C PRO A 99 19.90 -8.60 39.89
N GLY A 100 20.49 -7.96 40.90
CA GLY A 100 21.70 -7.15 40.74
C GLY A 100 21.44 -5.67 40.44
N LYS A 101 20.21 -5.18 40.66
CA LYS A 101 19.82 -3.78 40.45
C LYS A 101 19.22 -3.20 41.74
N PRO A 102 20.04 -2.61 42.63
CA PRO A 102 19.55 -2.06 43.90
C PRO A 102 18.37 -1.11 43.71
N GLY A 103 17.33 -1.29 44.54
CA GLY A 103 16.10 -0.52 44.51
C GLY A 103 15.17 -0.81 43.32
N ARG A 104 15.48 -1.81 42.49
CA ARG A 104 14.75 -2.10 41.24
C ARG A 104 14.49 -3.57 40.98
N SER A 105 15.36 -4.49 41.39
CA SER A 105 15.09 -5.92 41.26
C SER A 105 13.81 -6.33 42.00
N THR A 106 13.10 -7.33 41.48
CA THR A 106 11.95 -7.96 42.14
C THR A 106 12.19 -9.46 42.26
N ASP A 107 11.56 -10.13 43.22
CA ASP A 107 11.60 -11.59 43.29
C ASP A 107 10.75 -12.21 42.16
N LEU A 108 11.37 -13.08 41.35
CA LEU A 108 10.74 -13.70 40.17
C LEU A 108 9.49 -14.55 40.52
N VAL A 109 9.45 -15.13 41.72
CA VAL A 109 8.38 -16.05 42.12
C VAL A 109 7.28 -15.32 42.87
N ARG A 110 7.65 -14.42 43.79
CA ARG A 110 6.75 -13.80 44.76
C ARG A 110 6.28 -12.41 44.33
N GLU A 111 7.17 -11.58 43.81
CA GLU A 111 6.88 -10.16 43.60
C GLU A 111 6.49 -9.86 42.16
N TYR A 112 7.28 -10.32 41.18
CA TYR A 112 7.04 -10.00 39.77
C TYR A 112 5.66 -10.45 39.27
N PRO A 113 5.22 -11.71 39.48
CA PRO A 113 3.90 -12.14 39.05
C PRO A 113 2.77 -11.39 39.77
N ALA A 114 2.96 -11.07 41.06
CA ALA A 114 1.98 -10.32 41.85
C ALA A 114 1.85 -8.87 41.35
N ASN A 115 2.97 -8.23 41.00
CA ASN A 115 2.99 -6.89 40.42
C ASN A 115 2.25 -6.85 39.08
N LEU A 116 2.55 -7.80 38.16
CA LEU A 116 1.88 -7.90 36.87
C LEU A 116 0.38 -8.14 37.02
N ALA A 117 -0.03 -9.05 37.90
CA ALA A 117 -1.44 -9.34 38.17
C ALA A 117 -2.18 -8.10 38.68
N ARG A 118 -1.54 -7.32 39.56
CA ARG A 118 -2.12 -6.06 40.05
C ARG A 118 -2.28 -5.02 38.95
N TYR A 119 -1.32 -4.89 38.03
CA TYR A 119 -1.49 -4.02 36.87
C TYR A 119 -2.67 -4.44 35.98
N VAL A 120 -2.79 -5.74 35.70
CA VAL A 120 -3.94 -6.28 34.94
C VAL A 120 -5.26 -5.97 35.62
N ALA A 121 -5.35 -6.22 36.93
CA ALA A 121 -6.55 -5.95 37.72
C ALA A 121 -6.94 -4.46 37.68
N ASP A 122 -5.98 -3.55 37.86
CA ASP A 122 -6.21 -2.10 37.82
C ASP A 122 -6.71 -1.65 36.43
N VAL A 123 -6.14 -2.18 35.35
CA VAL A 123 -6.58 -1.84 33.98
C VAL A 123 -8.02 -2.28 33.76
N LYS A 124 -8.36 -3.50 34.16
CA LYS A 124 -9.74 -4.02 34.07
C LYS A 124 -10.71 -3.19 34.90
N ALA A 125 -10.34 -2.84 36.13
CA ALA A 125 -11.16 -2.01 37.01
C ALA A 125 -11.38 -0.59 36.43
N GLY A 126 -10.42 -0.08 35.66
CA GLY A 126 -10.52 1.18 34.92
C GLY A 126 -11.24 1.09 33.57
N GLY A 127 -11.80 -0.06 33.19
CA GLY A 127 -12.49 -0.26 31.91
C GLY A 127 -11.57 -0.40 30.70
N GLY A 128 -10.25 -0.55 30.91
CA GLY A 128 -9.28 -0.76 29.85
C GLY A 128 -9.10 -2.23 29.47
N VAL A 129 -8.43 -2.45 28.33
CA VAL A 129 -8.01 -3.78 27.86
C VAL A 129 -6.55 -4.01 28.28
N PRO A 130 -6.29 -4.94 29.22
CA PRO A 130 -4.93 -5.26 29.63
C PRO A 130 -4.23 -6.12 28.58
N VAL A 131 -3.04 -5.69 28.17
CA VAL A 131 -2.17 -6.42 27.27
C VAL A 131 -0.82 -6.62 27.97
N LEU A 132 -0.53 -7.84 28.41
CA LEU A 132 0.80 -8.17 28.89
C LEU A 132 1.72 -8.44 27.72
N VAL A 133 2.86 -7.75 27.72
CA VAL A 133 3.92 -7.94 26.74
C VAL A 133 5.09 -8.59 27.46
N THR A 134 5.55 -9.75 26.99
CA THR A 134 6.74 -10.40 27.58
C THR A 134 7.98 -9.57 27.27
N SER A 135 8.96 -9.52 28.19
CA SER A 135 10.20 -8.77 27.99
C SER A 135 10.93 -9.14 26.69
N LEU A 136 11.32 -8.13 25.91
CA LEU A 136 12.12 -8.28 24.70
C LEU A 136 13.38 -9.12 24.94
N THR A 137 13.77 -9.99 23.98
CA THR A 137 15.04 -10.72 24.13
C THR A 137 16.22 -9.76 24.14
N ARG A 138 17.28 -10.12 24.88
CA ARG A 138 18.60 -9.52 24.66
C ARG A 138 19.21 -10.03 23.36
N ARG A 139 20.16 -9.25 22.85
CA ARG A 139 20.94 -9.58 21.64
C ARG A 139 22.30 -10.17 22.01
N SER A 140 22.37 -10.90 23.11
CA SER A 140 23.61 -11.52 23.59
C SER A 140 23.67 -12.97 23.15
N PHE A 141 24.81 -13.40 22.59
CA PHE A 141 25.01 -14.76 22.09
C PHE A 141 26.03 -15.52 22.94
N ARG A 142 25.84 -16.84 23.07
CA ARG A 142 26.80 -17.80 23.62
C ARG A 142 26.83 -19.02 22.71
N ASN A 143 28.01 -19.37 22.21
CA ASN A 143 28.21 -20.52 21.30
C ASN A 143 27.27 -20.53 20.09
N GLY A 144 27.01 -19.36 19.49
CA GLY A 144 26.12 -19.21 18.33
C GLY A 144 24.62 -19.15 18.66
N TYR A 145 24.23 -19.31 19.92
CA TYR A 145 22.84 -19.25 20.35
C TYR A 145 22.54 -17.98 21.15
N VAL A 146 21.34 -17.43 20.97
CA VAL A 146 20.88 -16.30 21.78
C VAL A 146 20.74 -16.74 23.23
N TRP A 147 21.48 -16.08 24.12
CA TRP A 147 21.38 -16.28 25.55
C TRP A 147 20.16 -15.54 26.11
N ASN A 148 19.02 -16.22 26.13
CA ASN A 148 17.76 -15.68 26.64
C ASN A 148 17.67 -15.76 28.18
N ASP A 149 18.40 -14.88 28.86
CA ASP A 149 18.35 -14.71 30.32
C ASP A 149 17.00 -14.19 30.85
N LEU A 150 16.10 -13.82 29.95
CA LEU A 150 14.74 -13.33 30.25
C LEU A 150 13.66 -14.40 30.10
N ALA A 151 14.00 -15.61 29.63
CA ALA A 151 13.03 -16.70 29.48
C ALA A 151 12.19 -16.96 30.75
N PRO A 152 12.75 -16.96 31.99
CA PRO A 152 11.96 -17.16 33.19
C PRO A 152 10.95 -16.03 33.46
N TRP A 153 11.33 -14.78 33.17
CA TRP A 153 10.48 -13.60 33.33
C TRP A 153 9.34 -13.59 32.31
N ALA A 154 9.67 -13.92 31.05
CA ALA A 154 8.68 -14.11 30.01
C ALA A 154 7.69 -15.24 30.36
N ALA A 155 8.17 -16.38 30.90
CA ALA A 155 7.30 -17.47 31.34
C ALA A 155 6.34 -17.04 32.45
N ALA A 156 6.82 -16.29 33.45
CA ALA A 156 5.98 -15.73 34.50
C ALA A 156 4.91 -14.76 33.94
N ALA A 157 5.28 -13.88 33.00
CA ALA A 157 4.33 -12.97 32.35
C ALA A 157 3.26 -13.72 31.54
N ARG A 158 3.63 -14.78 30.80
CA ARG A 158 2.67 -15.65 30.08
C ARG A 158 1.68 -16.29 31.04
N GLU A 159 2.16 -16.81 32.17
CA GLU A 159 1.32 -17.46 33.16
C GLU A 159 0.36 -16.46 33.83
N VAL A 160 0.82 -15.25 34.14
CA VAL A 160 -0.07 -14.19 34.65
C VAL A 160 -1.11 -13.80 33.59
N ALA A 161 -0.73 -13.64 32.32
CA ALA A 161 -1.69 -13.31 31.26
C ALA A 161 -2.79 -14.36 31.15
N ARG A 162 -2.41 -15.65 31.18
CA ARG A 162 -3.33 -16.78 31.18
C ARG A 162 -4.24 -16.79 32.41
N ARG A 163 -3.66 -16.67 33.62
CA ARG A 163 -4.38 -16.74 34.90
C ARG A 163 -5.35 -15.59 35.07
N GLU A 164 -4.92 -14.37 34.75
CA GLU A 164 -5.71 -13.16 34.93
C GLU A 164 -6.61 -12.86 33.72
N GLY A 165 -6.53 -13.63 32.63
CA GLY A 165 -7.29 -13.39 31.41
C GLY A 165 -6.97 -12.05 30.76
N ALA A 166 -5.69 -11.73 30.62
CA ALA A 166 -5.19 -10.59 29.85
C ALA A 166 -4.76 -11.05 28.46
N ALA A 167 -4.83 -10.15 27.46
CA ALA A 167 -4.23 -10.44 26.17
C ALA A 167 -2.70 -10.54 26.31
N LEU A 168 -2.08 -11.42 25.51
CA LEU A 168 -0.65 -11.68 25.55
C LEU A 168 0.00 -11.34 24.21
N LEU A 169 0.94 -10.41 24.22
CA LEU A 169 1.88 -10.17 23.13
C LEU A 169 3.23 -10.81 23.52
N ASP A 170 3.53 -11.97 22.95
CA ASP A 170 4.75 -12.74 23.29
C ASP A 170 5.98 -12.24 22.54
N LEU A 171 6.38 -11.00 22.83
CA LEU A 171 7.52 -10.37 22.18
C LEU A 171 8.84 -11.10 22.45
N ASN A 172 8.99 -11.80 23.58
CA ASN A 172 10.20 -12.55 23.91
C ASN A 172 10.39 -13.69 22.92
N ALA A 173 9.35 -14.50 22.67
CA ALA A 173 9.44 -15.62 21.74
C ALA A 173 9.73 -15.12 20.30
N LEU A 174 9.02 -14.08 19.86
CA LEU A 174 9.16 -13.53 18.51
C LEU A 174 10.52 -12.88 18.29
N SER A 175 10.97 -12.07 19.25
CA SER A 175 12.27 -11.41 19.17
C SER A 175 13.42 -12.40 19.32
N LEU A 176 13.28 -13.44 20.14
CA LEU A 176 14.25 -14.53 20.26
C LEU A 176 14.46 -15.22 18.92
N ALA A 177 13.38 -15.64 18.26
CA ALA A 177 13.45 -16.31 16.97
C ALA A 177 14.12 -15.43 15.91
N ALA A 178 13.70 -14.17 15.81
CA ALA A 178 14.26 -13.23 14.85
C ALA A 178 15.74 -12.92 15.11
N VAL A 179 16.14 -12.70 16.36
CA VAL A 179 17.55 -12.43 16.71
C VAL A 179 18.41 -13.68 16.48
N GLN A 180 17.88 -14.87 16.79
CA GLN A 180 18.60 -16.12 16.53
C GLN A 180 18.87 -16.34 15.04
N GLU A 181 17.90 -16.02 14.19
CA GLU A 181 18.04 -16.09 12.73
C GLU A 181 19.09 -15.09 12.20
N MET A 182 19.13 -13.87 12.76
CA MET A 182 20.10 -12.84 12.36
C MET A 182 21.56 -13.20 12.67
N GLY A 183 21.79 -13.94 13.77
CA GLY A 183 23.13 -14.11 14.30
C GLY A 183 23.71 -12.82 14.92
N PRO A 184 24.91 -12.89 15.53
CA PRO A 184 25.45 -11.82 16.37
C PRO A 184 25.72 -10.53 15.59
N GLU A 185 26.41 -10.60 14.45
CA GLU A 185 26.83 -9.40 13.70
C GLU A 185 25.63 -8.56 13.22
N GLN A 186 24.59 -9.21 12.69
CA GLN A 186 23.40 -8.49 12.25
C GLN A 186 22.57 -7.98 13.44
N ALA A 187 22.48 -8.75 14.53
CA ALA A 187 21.77 -8.34 15.74
C ALA A 187 22.42 -7.10 16.40
N ASP A 188 23.74 -6.95 16.34
CA ASP A 188 24.47 -5.79 16.86
C ASP A 188 24.03 -4.49 16.20
N THR A 189 23.66 -4.53 14.92
CA THR A 189 23.14 -3.35 14.20
C THR A 189 21.82 -2.81 14.76
N LEU A 190 21.12 -3.59 15.59
CA LEU A 190 19.87 -3.18 16.26
C LEU A 190 20.14 -2.51 17.62
N ALA A 191 21.32 -2.69 18.20
CA ALA A 191 21.67 -2.20 19.52
C ALA A 191 21.96 -0.69 19.53
N ALA A 192 21.81 -0.06 20.70
CA ALA A 192 22.28 1.30 20.88
C ALA A 192 23.82 1.32 20.96
N PRO A 193 24.51 2.33 20.38
CA PRO A 193 25.96 2.43 20.50
C PRO A 193 26.38 2.70 21.95
N LYS A 194 27.49 2.11 22.38
CA LYS A 194 28.09 2.30 23.71
C LYS A 194 29.62 2.31 23.60
N GLY A 195 30.20 3.50 23.46
CA GLY A 195 31.63 3.65 23.21
C GLY A 195 32.02 2.99 21.88
N ALA A 196 33.06 2.15 21.90
CA ALA A 196 33.48 1.35 20.75
C ALA A 196 32.66 0.05 20.54
N GLY A 197 31.66 -0.22 21.38
CA GLY A 197 30.83 -1.42 21.32
C GLY A 197 29.33 -1.13 21.39
N PHE A 198 28.54 -2.14 21.75
CA PHE A 198 27.08 -2.10 21.71
C PHE A 198 26.44 -2.28 23.08
N ASP A 199 25.29 -1.62 23.28
CA ASP A 199 24.37 -1.88 24.38
C ASP A 199 23.38 -2.98 24.00
N TYR A 200 23.61 -4.19 24.52
CA TYR A 200 22.77 -5.35 24.24
C TYR A 200 21.41 -5.36 24.99
N THR A 201 21.10 -4.28 25.72
CA THR A 201 19.79 -4.05 26.35
C THR A 201 18.99 -3.03 25.56
N HIS A 202 19.54 -1.84 25.33
CA HIS A 202 18.84 -0.74 24.67
C HIS A 202 18.92 -0.82 23.15
N LEU A 203 17.92 -0.25 22.50
CA LEU A 203 17.75 -0.26 21.05
C LEU A 203 18.32 1.01 20.44
N GLY A 204 19.10 0.83 19.37
CA GLY A 204 19.40 1.92 18.44
C GLY A 204 18.19 2.19 17.54
N PRO A 205 18.21 3.23 16.69
CA PRO A 205 17.07 3.56 15.86
C PRO A 205 16.58 2.43 14.94
N LYS A 206 17.51 1.59 14.44
CA LYS A 206 17.19 0.41 13.64
C LYS A 206 16.45 -0.65 14.46
N GLY A 207 16.93 -0.96 15.67
CA GLY A 207 16.27 -1.90 16.57
C GLY A 207 14.91 -1.41 17.05
N GLY A 208 14.80 -0.11 17.34
CA GLY A 208 13.53 0.50 17.72
C GLY A 208 12.45 0.30 16.65
N ARG A 209 12.77 0.55 15.37
CA ARG A 209 11.89 0.25 14.23
C ARG A 209 11.54 -1.23 14.17
N PHE A 210 12.57 -2.08 14.12
CA PHE A 210 12.41 -3.51 13.93
C PHE A 210 11.48 -4.16 14.99
N PHE A 211 11.71 -3.88 16.27
CA PHE A 211 10.87 -4.43 17.33
C PHE A 211 9.55 -3.66 17.48
N GLY A 212 9.48 -2.40 17.06
CA GLY A 212 8.23 -1.64 16.95
C GLY A 212 7.28 -2.23 15.91
N ASP A 213 7.81 -2.65 14.75
CA ASP A 213 7.08 -3.37 13.70
C ASP A 213 6.56 -4.72 14.18
N MET A 214 7.41 -5.47 14.89
CA MET A 214 7.05 -6.75 15.45
C MET A 214 5.91 -6.60 16.47
N ALA A 215 6.01 -5.63 17.37
CA ALA A 215 4.95 -5.33 18.34
C ALA A 215 3.67 -4.85 17.66
N ALA A 216 3.76 -4.01 16.62
CA ALA A 216 2.61 -3.51 15.87
C ALA A 216 1.84 -4.66 15.19
N ARG A 217 2.54 -5.56 14.52
CA ARG A 217 1.92 -6.71 13.82
C ARG A 217 1.19 -7.63 14.78
N GLU A 218 1.80 -7.96 15.92
CA GLU A 218 1.12 -8.77 16.93
C GLU A 218 -0.04 -8.05 17.59
N LEU A 219 0.07 -6.74 17.81
CA LEU A 219 -1.03 -5.96 18.37
C LEU A 219 -2.26 -5.99 17.46
N VAL A 220 -2.06 -5.86 16.14
CA VAL A 220 -3.15 -6.00 15.15
C VAL A 220 -3.66 -7.44 15.08
N ARG A 221 -2.80 -8.45 15.23
CA ARG A 221 -3.24 -9.85 15.29
C ARG A 221 -4.17 -10.11 16.49
N LEU A 222 -3.86 -9.52 17.64
CA LEU A 222 -4.68 -9.61 18.84
C LEU A 222 -5.96 -8.76 18.74
N PHE A 223 -5.86 -7.58 18.11
CA PHE A 223 -6.94 -6.61 17.98
C PHE A 223 -7.01 -6.08 16.55
N PRO A 224 -7.66 -6.81 15.62
CA PRO A 224 -7.72 -6.42 14.20
C PRO A 224 -8.29 -5.02 13.97
N ALA A 225 -9.16 -4.55 14.88
CA ALA A 225 -9.74 -3.21 14.84
C ALA A 225 -8.69 -2.08 14.91
N LEU A 226 -7.48 -2.33 15.43
CA LEU A 226 -6.39 -1.35 15.48
C LEU A 226 -5.65 -1.20 14.13
N GLY A 227 -5.80 -2.15 13.21
CA GLY A 227 -5.10 -2.14 11.92
C GLY A 227 -5.81 -1.35 10.80
N PRO A 228 -5.11 -1.04 9.70
CA PRO A 228 -3.67 -1.25 9.49
C PRO A 228 -2.81 -0.23 10.27
N LEU A 229 -1.62 -0.65 10.68
CA LEU A 229 -0.62 0.19 11.36
C LEU A 229 0.57 0.43 10.42
N VAL A 230 0.84 1.68 10.06
CA VAL A 230 1.85 2.06 9.06
C VAL A 230 2.84 3.06 9.68
N ASP A 231 4.16 2.85 9.55
CA ASP A 231 5.15 3.91 9.81
C ASP A 231 5.32 4.78 8.56
N PRO A 232 4.85 6.05 8.54
CA PRO A 232 4.96 6.90 7.37
C PRO A 232 6.42 7.20 6.99
N ALA A 233 7.40 6.99 7.88
CA ALA A 233 8.81 7.28 7.63
C ALA A 233 9.56 6.15 6.89
N ASP A 234 9.09 4.90 6.97
CA ASP A 234 9.80 3.74 6.42
C ASP A 234 9.55 3.56 4.90
N THR A 235 8.45 4.08 4.36
CA THR A 235 8.16 4.05 2.91
C THR A 235 8.91 5.14 2.12
N ALA A 236 9.49 6.15 2.79
CA ALA A 236 9.61 7.47 2.18
C ALA A 236 11.03 7.87 1.73
N ARG A 237 12.11 7.44 2.41
CA ARG A 237 13.46 8.00 2.12
C ARG A 237 14.24 7.27 1.04
N GLY A 238 14.18 5.94 1.00
CA GLY A 238 14.86 5.13 -0.02
C GLY A 238 14.01 4.98 -1.27
N LEU A 239 12.78 4.49 -1.09
CA LEU A 239 11.88 4.14 -2.20
C LEU A 239 11.45 5.36 -3.03
N ALA A 240 11.29 6.53 -2.40
CA ALA A 240 10.94 7.76 -3.14
C ALA A 240 12.05 8.31 -4.05
N ARG A 241 13.28 7.79 -3.90
CA ARG A 241 14.44 8.12 -4.74
C ARG A 241 14.85 6.97 -5.64
N GLU A 242 14.08 5.89 -5.65
CA GLU A 242 14.35 4.75 -6.53
C GLU A 242 14.09 5.15 -7.97
N HIS A 243 14.96 4.70 -8.87
CA HIS A 243 14.80 4.87 -10.30
C HIS A 243 13.98 3.70 -10.86
N ALA A 244 13.39 3.87 -12.05
CA ALA A 244 12.80 2.76 -12.76
C ALA A 244 13.83 1.64 -12.99
N PRO A 245 13.44 0.37 -12.83
CA PRO A 245 14.32 -0.75 -13.09
C PRO A 245 14.68 -0.84 -14.57
N ALA A 246 15.80 -1.51 -14.86
CA ALA A 246 16.32 -1.63 -16.21
C ALA A 246 15.57 -2.66 -17.09
N ASP A 247 14.59 -3.38 -16.52
CA ASP A 247 13.82 -4.45 -17.18
C ASP A 247 12.53 -3.96 -17.84
N GLY A 248 12.52 -2.70 -18.29
CA GLY A 248 11.41 -2.08 -19.00
C GLY A 248 11.83 -0.86 -19.81
N TRP A 249 10.95 -0.41 -20.69
CA TRP A 249 11.18 0.74 -21.57
C TRP A 249 11.51 2.03 -20.82
N ALA A 250 10.96 2.26 -19.62
CA ALA A 250 11.32 3.41 -18.78
C ALA A 250 12.77 3.39 -18.25
N GLY A 251 13.46 2.24 -18.32
CA GLY A 251 14.88 2.10 -17.96
C GLY A 251 15.84 2.35 -19.12
N MET A 252 15.33 2.53 -20.34
CA MET A 252 16.14 2.80 -21.53
C MET A 252 16.59 4.26 -21.62
N GLU A 253 17.57 4.55 -22.48
CA GLU A 253 18.03 5.92 -22.81
C GLU A 253 18.38 6.82 -21.60
N GLY A 254 18.98 6.24 -20.56
CA GLY A 254 19.37 6.96 -19.33
C GLY A 254 18.38 6.80 -18.18
N GLY A 255 17.23 6.15 -18.44
CA GLY A 255 16.29 5.68 -17.45
C GLY A 255 15.44 6.77 -16.82
N THR A 256 14.50 6.35 -15.97
CA THR A 256 13.55 7.24 -15.29
C THR A 256 13.95 7.40 -13.84
N GLN A 257 14.32 8.60 -13.43
CA GLN A 257 14.82 8.94 -12.10
C GLN A 257 13.79 9.73 -11.28
N GLY A 258 12.76 10.28 -11.93
CA GLY A 258 11.70 11.02 -11.25
C GLY A 258 12.26 12.22 -10.48
N GLY A 259 11.86 12.32 -9.22
CA GLY A 259 12.32 13.30 -8.26
C GLY A 259 13.56 12.88 -7.47
N ALA A 260 14.30 11.83 -7.85
CA ALA A 260 15.38 11.27 -7.03
C ALA A 260 16.48 12.28 -6.66
N ALA A 261 16.67 13.33 -7.46
CA ALA A 261 17.62 14.43 -7.20
C ALA A 261 17.05 15.55 -6.31
N ALA A 262 15.81 15.45 -5.81
CA ALA A 262 15.16 16.49 -5.02
C ALA A 262 16.01 16.85 -3.79
N ALA A 263 16.28 18.14 -3.60
CA ALA A 263 16.90 18.66 -2.38
C ALA A 263 16.00 18.39 -1.17
N ALA A 264 16.54 18.45 0.05
CA ALA A 264 15.77 18.18 1.27
C ALA A 264 14.52 19.07 1.40
N GLY A 265 14.59 20.33 0.96
CA GLY A 265 13.45 21.26 0.95
C GLY A 265 12.43 21.04 -0.18
N ALA A 266 12.74 20.18 -1.15
CA ALA A 266 11.87 19.78 -2.26
C ALA A 266 11.24 18.39 -2.06
N VAL A 267 11.29 17.89 -0.81
CA VAL A 267 10.58 16.68 -0.38
C VAL A 267 9.37 17.12 0.44
N HIS A 268 8.19 16.96 -0.15
CA HIS A 268 6.92 17.41 0.41
C HIS A 268 6.15 16.21 0.93
N THR A 269 5.71 16.23 2.19
CA THR A 269 4.73 15.25 2.69
C THR A 269 3.37 15.92 2.79
N ILE A 270 2.37 15.37 2.10
CA ILE A 270 1.05 15.97 1.92
C ILE A 270 -0.05 15.01 2.37
N GLY A 271 -1.11 15.55 2.95
CA GLY A 271 -2.31 14.83 3.39
C GLY A 271 -3.62 15.51 2.98
N THR A 272 -3.54 16.62 2.24
CA THR A 272 -4.69 17.38 1.78
C THR A 272 -4.51 17.89 0.34
N ARG A 273 -5.63 18.21 -0.31
CA ARG A 273 -5.65 18.86 -1.64
C ARG A 273 -4.85 20.16 -1.66
N ALA A 274 -4.99 21.00 -0.63
CA ALA A 274 -4.32 22.29 -0.56
C ALA A 274 -2.79 22.14 -0.49
N GLU A 275 -2.29 21.18 0.30
CA GLU A 275 -0.88 20.89 0.41
C GLU A 275 -0.30 20.33 -0.90
N LEU A 276 -1.02 19.41 -1.57
CA LEU A 276 -0.61 18.91 -2.89
C LEU A 276 -0.49 20.05 -3.90
N LEU A 277 -1.50 20.91 -4.00
CA LEU A 277 -1.49 22.05 -4.92
C LEU A 277 -0.39 23.07 -4.57
N ALA A 278 -0.02 23.21 -3.30
CA ALA A 278 1.11 24.03 -2.88
C ALA A 278 2.45 23.40 -3.31
N ALA A 279 2.64 22.10 -3.07
CA ALA A 279 3.84 21.37 -3.46
C ALA A 279 4.07 21.37 -4.98
N LEU A 280 3.00 21.35 -5.78
CA LEU A 280 3.10 21.40 -7.24
C LEU A 280 3.46 22.79 -7.80
N LYS A 281 3.28 23.86 -7.00
CA LYS A 281 3.61 25.24 -7.41
C LYS A 281 5.05 25.64 -7.13
N THR A 282 5.82 24.79 -6.44
CA THR A 282 7.22 25.10 -6.13
C THR A 282 8.08 25.09 -7.38
N ALA A 283 9.04 26.00 -7.45
CA ALA A 283 10.01 26.09 -8.55
C ALA A 283 11.18 25.10 -8.38
N ASP A 284 10.89 23.91 -7.86
CA ASP A 284 11.90 22.88 -7.58
C ASP A 284 12.40 22.26 -8.90
N ALA A 285 13.73 22.12 -9.05
CA ALA A 285 14.34 21.47 -10.21
C ALA A 285 13.98 19.96 -10.30
N ALA A 286 13.83 19.32 -9.14
CA ALA A 286 13.29 17.97 -8.96
C ALA A 286 12.54 17.93 -7.63
N ARG A 287 11.43 17.19 -7.56
CA ARG A 287 10.57 17.15 -6.37
C ARG A 287 10.10 15.75 -6.02
N ILE A 288 9.99 15.48 -4.73
CA ILE A 288 9.37 14.27 -4.19
C ILE A 288 8.11 14.70 -3.44
N ILE A 289 6.97 14.11 -3.77
CA ILE A 289 5.70 14.34 -3.13
C ILE A 289 5.24 13.02 -2.51
N GLN A 290 5.14 13.01 -1.18
CA GLN A 290 4.78 11.86 -0.38
C GLN A 290 3.34 12.01 0.11
N VAL A 291 2.46 11.14 -0.35
CA VAL A 291 1.02 11.17 -0.04
C VAL A 291 0.77 10.36 1.23
N ARG A 292 0.04 10.93 2.20
CA ARG A 292 -0.37 10.23 3.42
C ARG A 292 -1.89 10.11 3.45
N GLY A 293 -2.39 8.90 3.63
CA GLY A 293 -3.83 8.62 3.62
C GLY A 293 -4.48 8.97 2.29
N THR A 294 -5.81 8.95 2.27
CA THR A 294 -6.59 9.25 1.06
C THR A 294 -6.89 10.74 0.94
N ILE A 295 -6.60 11.33 -0.22
CA ILE A 295 -6.90 12.73 -0.53
C ILE A 295 -8.05 12.82 -1.53
N ASP A 296 -9.11 13.52 -1.15
CA ASP A 296 -10.18 13.90 -2.06
C ASP A 296 -9.77 15.13 -2.87
N MET A 297 -9.76 14.97 -4.20
CA MET A 297 -9.37 16.01 -5.13
C MET A 297 -10.54 16.76 -5.77
N ALA A 298 -11.78 16.46 -5.39
CA ALA A 298 -12.98 17.10 -5.95
C ALA A 298 -12.83 18.63 -6.06
N ASP A 299 -13.22 19.16 -7.22
CA ASP A 299 -13.28 20.58 -7.53
C ASP A 299 -14.75 20.96 -7.78
N GLY A 300 -15.43 21.31 -6.70
CA GLY A 300 -16.89 21.41 -6.68
C GLY A 300 -17.52 20.05 -6.96
N ALA A 301 -18.32 19.97 -8.03
CA ALA A 301 -19.00 18.73 -8.42
C ALA A 301 -18.16 17.81 -9.33
N LYS A 302 -16.95 18.23 -9.74
CA LYS A 302 -16.12 17.51 -10.71
C LYS A 302 -14.88 16.91 -10.07
N PRO A 303 -14.30 15.85 -10.67
CA PRO A 303 -12.94 15.42 -10.33
C PRO A 303 -11.91 16.56 -10.49
N GLY A 304 -10.93 16.59 -9.58
CA GLY A 304 -9.81 17.53 -9.66
C GLY A 304 -8.72 17.04 -10.60
N VAL A 305 -8.31 17.91 -11.51
CA VAL A 305 -7.17 17.64 -12.40
C VAL A 305 -5.87 18.01 -11.70
N VAL A 306 -4.94 17.05 -11.61
CA VAL A 306 -3.63 17.20 -10.98
C VAL A 306 -2.55 17.07 -12.04
N ARG A 307 -1.95 18.19 -12.46
CA ARG A 307 -0.86 18.16 -13.44
C ARG A 307 0.48 17.98 -12.74
N LEU A 308 1.18 16.88 -13.04
CA LEU A 308 2.52 16.62 -12.50
C LEU A 308 3.57 17.21 -13.44
N PRO A 309 4.48 18.09 -12.96
CA PRO A 309 5.57 18.60 -13.78
C PRO A 309 6.68 17.56 -13.93
N SER A 310 7.62 17.80 -14.84
CA SER A 310 8.81 16.97 -14.99
C SER A 310 9.63 16.84 -13.70
N ASN A 311 10.46 15.81 -13.63
CA ASN A 311 11.36 15.50 -12.50
C ASN A 311 10.61 15.34 -11.18
N THR A 312 9.53 14.56 -11.19
CA THR A 312 8.64 14.36 -10.04
C THR A 312 8.57 12.90 -9.64
N THR A 313 8.75 12.60 -8.35
CA THR A 313 8.28 11.34 -7.75
C THR A 313 7.06 11.62 -6.89
N LEU A 314 5.91 11.04 -7.22
CA LEU A 314 4.72 11.01 -6.39
C LEU A 314 4.59 9.61 -5.79
N ILE A 315 4.61 9.49 -4.46
CA ILE A 315 4.63 8.19 -3.79
C ILE A 315 3.71 8.15 -2.57
N GLY A 316 2.92 7.08 -2.41
CA GLY A 316 2.11 6.87 -1.22
C GLY A 316 2.91 6.35 -0.02
N LEU A 317 2.56 6.82 1.17
CA LEU A 317 3.08 6.35 2.46
C LEU A 317 2.08 5.38 3.09
N GLY A 318 2.46 4.10 3.19
CA GLY A 318 1.57 3.05 3.68
C GLY A 318 0.75 2.34 2.62
N GLU A 319 -0.30 1.66 3.07
CA GLU A 319 -1.13 0.80 2.22
C GLU A 319 -2.34 1.53 1.62
N ASP A 320 -2.81 2.61 2.26
CA ASP A 320 -4.06 3.33 1.94
C ASP A 320 -3.83 4.74 1.37
N ALA A 321 -2.56 5.14 1.21
CA ALA A 321 -2.22 6.43 0.64
C ALA A 321 -2.67 6.53 -0.82
N GLY A 322 -3.32 7.63 -1.19
CA GLY A 322 -3.76 7.80 -2.57
C GLY A 322 -4.87 8.84 -2.74
N PHE A 323 -5.71 8.63 -3.74
CA PHE A 323 -6.61 9.67 -4.23
C PHE A 323 -8.02 9.15 -4.51
N VAL A 324 -9.01 10.01 -4.25
CA VAL A 324 -10.37 9.89 -4.78
C VAL A 324 -10.70 11.17 -5.55
N ASN A 325 -11.56 11.06 -6.57
CA ASN A 325 -11.96 12.18 -7.43
C ASN A 325 -10.77 12.94 -8.05
N ALA A 326 -9.69 12.23 -8.39
CA ALA A 326 -8.49 12.82 -8.98
C ALA A 326 -8.27 12.28 -10.39
N SER A 327 -7.84 13.16 -11.29
CA SER A 327 -7.23 12.78 -12.56
C SER A 327 -5.79 13.26 -12.59
N LEU A 328 -4.83 12.33 -12.51
CA LEU A 328 -3.40 12.65 -12.50
C LEU A 328 -2.89 12.76 -13.95
N GLN A 329 -2.48 13.96 -14.38
CA GLN A 329 -2.13 14.24 -15.78
C GLN A 329 -0.64 14.53 -15.93
N LEU A 330 0.00 13.77 -16.81
CA LEU A 330 1.37 13.95 -17.28
C LEU A 330 1.27 14.39 -18.73
N SER A 331 1.46 15.69 -18.98
CA SER A 331 1.24 16.26 -20.31
C SER A 331 2.48 17.02 -20.75
N ASN A 332 3.15 16.51 -21.79
CA ASN A 332 4.39 17.09 -22.32
C ASN A 332 5.50 17.23 -21.25
N VAL A 333 5.65 16.21 -20.41
CA VAL A 333 6.64 16.17 -19.33
C VAL A 333 7.53 14.94 -19.43
N SER A 334 8.59 14.90 -18.63
CA SER A 334 9.48 13.75 -18.56
C SER A 334 10.01 13.52 -17.16
N GLN A 335 10.57 12.32 -16.93
CA GLN A 335 11.14 11.94 -15.63
C GLN A 335 10.07 12.00 -14.53
N VAL A 336 9.03 11.18 -14.66
CA VAL A 336 7.94 11.11 -13.66
C VAL A 336 7.79 9.70 -13.13
N ILE A 337 7.74 9.57 -11.81
CA ILE A 337 7.53 8.32 -11.09
C ILE A 337 6.25 8.45 -10.25
N ILE A 338 5.33 7.49 -10.37
CA ILE A 338 4.10 7.42 -9.56
C ILE A 338 4.02 6.05 -8.92
N ARG A 339 4.05 6.01 -7.58
CA ARG A 339 4.18 4.74 -6.85
C ARG A 339 3.31 4.61 -5.62
N ASN A 340 2.91 3.38 -5.31
CA ASN A 340 2.27 3.03 -4.04
C ASN A 340 1.01 3.83 -3.71
N LEU A 341 0.22 4.19 -4.72
CA LEU A 341 -1.03 4.93 -4.55
C LEU A 341 -2.25 4.02 -4.72
N SER A 342 -3.21 4.14 -3.80
CA SER A 342 -4.59 3.66 -3.97
C SER A 342 -5.42 4.73 -4.68
N ILE A 343 -5.74 4.50 -5.94
CA ILE A 343 -6.46 5.43 -6.81
C ILE A 343 -7.88 4.89 -7.01
N ARG A 344 -8.88 5.68 -6.60
CA ARG A 344 -10.24 5.49 -7.07
C ARG A 344 -10.41 6.24 -8.38
N ASN A 345 -10.76 5.52 -9.43
CA ASN A 345 -10.95 6.11 -10.75
C ASN A 345 -12.00 7.23 -10.66
N PRO A 346 -11.74 8.39 -11.28
CA PRO A 346 -12.64 9.53 -11.22
C PRO A 346 -13.91 9.27 -12.04
N CYS A 347 -15.07 9.54 -11.45
CA CYS A 347 -16.36 9.50 -12.12
C CYS A 347 -16.71 10.92 -12.63
N ASP A 348 -16.92 11.07 -13.93
CA ASP A 348 -17.38 12.31 -14.55
C ASP A 348 -18.86 12.56 -14.23
N PRO A 349 -19.23 13.68 -13.59
CA PRO A 349 -20.63 13.99 -13.32
C PRO A 349 -21.45 14.33 -14.58
N ALA A 350 -20.80 14.57 -15.72
CA ALA A 350 -21.47 14.99 -16.95
C ALA A 350 -20.95 14.27 -18.22
N PRO A 351 -21.06 12.92 -18.31
CA PRO A 351 -20.68 12.16 -19.49
C PRO A 351 -21.42 12.64 -20.74
N LYS A 352 -20.81 12.51 -21.90
CA LYS A 352 -21.33 12.98 -23.18
C LYS A 352 -21.83 11.82 -24.03
N TRP A 353 -23.08 11.89 -24.46
CA TRP A 353 -23.63 10.98 -25.45
C TRP A 353 -23.06 11.26 -26.83
N ASP A 354 -22.56 10.23 -27.49
CA ASP A 354 -22.21 10.24 -28.90
C ASP A 354 -22.98 9.12 -29.63
N ALA A 355 -23.90 9.50 -30.51
CA ALA A 355 -24.69 8.56 -31.28
C ALA A 355 -23.89 7.84 -32.38
N GLN A 356 -22.68 8.32 -32.71
CA GLN A 356 -21.81 7.79 -33.75
C GLN A 356 -20.72 6.87 -33.18
N ASP A 357 -20.58 6.81 -31.86
CA ASP A 357 -19.64 5.93 -31.19
C ASP A 357 -20.17 4.49 -31.12
N GLY A 358 -19.77 3.68 -32.10
CA GLY A 358 -20.22 2.30 -32.24
C GLY A 358 -21.63 2.18 -32.82
N ALA A 359 -22.09 0.94 -33.00
CA ALA A 359 -23.35 0.67 -33.72
C ALA A 359 -24.61 1.18 -32.98
N ASN A 360 -24.53 1.38 -31.66
CA ASN A 360 -25.64 1.77 -30.82
C ASN A 360 -25.47 3.16 -30.18
N GLY A 361 -24.36 3.87 -30.48
CA GLY A 361 -23.90 5.03 -29.71
C GLY A 361 -23.33 4.64 -28.33
N ASN A 362 -22.64 5.58 -27.68
CA ASN A 362 -22.06 5.40 -26.34
C ASN A 362 -22.03 6.70 -25.53
N TRP A 363 -21.93 6.57 -24.21
CA TRP A 363 -21.61 7.67 -23.30
C TRP A 363 -20.10 7.71 -23.02
N ASN A 364 -19.50 8.88 -23.11
CA ASN A 364 -18.06 9.09 -22.95
C ASN A 364 -17.76 10.09 -21.84
N SER A 365 -16.83 9.71 -20.98
CA SER A 365 -16.25 10.53 -19.92
C SER A 365 -14.84 10.99 -20.29
N VAL A 366 -14.28 11.93 -19.52
CA VAL A 366 -12.99 12.56 -19.87
C VAL A 366 -11.90 12.44 -18.80
N TYR A 367 -12.18 11.76 -17.69
CA TYR A 367 -11.24 11.68 -16.58
C TYR A 367 -10.70 10.27 -16.44
N ASP A 368 -9.38 10.16 -16.58
CA ASP A 368 -8.64 8.94 -16.24
C ASP A 368 -8.08 9.03 -14.82
N GLY A 369 -7.85 7.88 -14.19
CA GLY A 369 -7.06 7.81 -12.95
C GLY A 369 -5.67 8.42 -13.16
N ILE A 370 -4.96 7.96 -14.19
CA ILE A 370 -3.71 8.56 -14.69
C ILE A 370 -3.79 8.73 -16.21
N ALA A 371 -3.46 9.91 -16.72
CA ALA A 371 -3.34 10.18 -18.15
C ALA A 371 -1.90 10.61 -18.48
N VAL A 372 -1.23 9.87 -19.36
CA VAL A 372 0.10 10.15 -19.88
C VAL A 372 -0.03 10.55 -21.36
N SER A 373 0.32 11.80 -21.69
CA SER A 373 0.20 12.33 -23.05
C SER A 373 1.44 13.14 -23.42
N GLY A 374 2.00 12.89 -24.61
CA GLY A 374 3.21 13.58 -25.11
C GLY A 374 4.39 13.52 -24.15
N SER A 375 4.43 12.54 -23.25
CA SER A 375 5.38 12.49 -22.13
C SER A 375 6.31 11.30 -22.26
N HIS A 376 7.52 11.39 -21.71
CA HIS A 376 8.48 10.30 -21.82
C HIS A 376 9.26 10.00 -20.55
N HIS A 377 9.79 8.78 -20.45
CA HIS A 377 10.51 8.31 -19.25
C HIS A 377 9.61 8.43 -18.01
N VAL A 378 8.61 7.54 -17.98
CA VAL A 378 7.56 7.51 -16.96
C VAL A 378 7.49 6.11 -16.34
N TRP A 379 7.44 6.04 -15.01
CA TRP A 379 7.32 4.79 -14.27
C TRP A 379 6.12 4.82 -13.33
N ILE A 380 5.16 3.92 -13.60
CA ILE A 380 3.93 3.79 -12.82
C ILE A 380 3.98 2.42 -12.14
N ASP A 381 4.20 2.40 -10.83
CA ASP A 381 4.57 1.16 -10.13
C ASP A 381 3.89 0.94 -8.77
N HIS A 382 3.43 -0.29 -8.52
CA HIS A 382 2.77 -0.64 -7.25
C HIS A 382 1.57 0.26 -6.90
N ASN A 383 0.80 0.71 -7.87
CA ASN A 383 -0.45 1.43 -7.61
C ASN A 383 -1.65 0.47 -7.67
N SER A 384 -2.71 0.80 -6.95
CA SER A 384 -4.00 0.12 -7.04
C SER A 384 -5.02 1.05 -7.69
N PHE A 385 -5.81 0.55 -8.64
CA PHE A 385 -6.88 1.27 -9.34
C PHE A 385 -8.21 0.55 -9.16
N THR A 386 -9.28 1.29 -8.87
CA THR A 386 -10.63 0.72 -8.80
C THR A 386 -11.72 1.76 -8.99
N ASP A 387 -12.87 1.33 -9.52
CA ASP A 387 -14.11 2.14 -9.49
C ASP A 387 -14.81 2.03 -8.13
N ALA A 388 -14.53 0.98 -7.35
CA ALA A 388 -15.21 0.73 -6.08
C ALA A 388 -15.01 1.88 -5.06
N PRO A 389 -16.05 2.20 -4.27
CA PRO A 389 -17.37 1.55 -4.21
C PRO A 389 -18.37 2.04 -5.28
N HIS A 390 -17.99 3.00 -6.12
CA HIS A 390 -18.88 3.57 -7.14
C HIS A 390 -18.67 2.88 -8.48
N THR A 391 -19.15 1.65 -8.61
CA THR A 391 -18.95 0.84 -9.81
C THR A 391 -19.92 1.20 -10.93
N ASP A 392 -19.54 0.86 -12.17
CA ASP A 392 -20.35 1.07 -13.37
C ASP A 392 -21.72 0.39 -13.29
N GLY A 393 -21.86 -0.71 -12.53
CA GLY A 393 -23.15 -1.38 -12.29
C GLY A 393 -24.20 -0.51 -11.60
N GLN A 394 -23.78 0.59 -10.95
CA GLN A 394 -24.66 1.54 -10.27
C GLN A 394 -25.14 2.69 -11.18
N ALA A 395 -24.54 2.86 -12.36
CA ALA A 395 -24.89 3.94 -13.27
C ALA A 395 -26.24 3.66 -13.98
N PRO A 396 -27.05 4.71 -14.24
CA PRO A 396 -28.29 4.55 -14.98
C PRO A 396 -28.02 4.16 -16.43
N ARG A 397 -29.03 3.55 -17.07
CA ARG A 397 -29.04 3.36 -18.51
C ARG A 397 -29.87 4.45 -19.16
N GLU A 398 -29.26 5.18 -20.09
CA GLU A 398 -29.89 6.22 -20.92
C GLU A 398 -29.53 5.95 -22.39
N ASN A 399 -30.49 6.15 -23.29
CA ASN A 399 -30.35 5.83 -24.71
C ASN A 399 -30.01 4.34 -24.99
N GLY A 400 -30.43 3.44 -24.09
CA GLY A 400 -30.16 1.99 -24.18
C GLY A 400 -28.76 1.57 -23.72
N MET A 401 -27.87 2.53 -23.47
CA MET A 401 -26.48 2.30 -23.07
C MET A 401 -26.27 2.68 -21.61
N LEU A 402 -25.22 2.13 -21.00
CA LEU A 402 -24.81 2.57 -19.66
C LEU A 402 -24.35 4.03 -19.77
N LYS A 403 -24.83 4.90 -18.89
CA LYS A 403 -24.32 6.27 -18.78
C LYS A 403 -23.01 6.26 -18.02
N GLN A 404 -21.99 5.81 -18.71
CA GLN A 404 -20.70 5.51 -18.12
C GLN A 404 -20.03 6.80 -17.64
N CYS A 405 -19.68 6.84 -16.35
CA CYS A 405 -19.00 8.00 -15.78
C CYS A 405 -17.49 7.85 -15.70
N HIS A 406 -16.94 6.64 -15.74
CA HIS A 406 -15.51 6.41 -15.79
C HIS A 406 -14.99 6.40 -17.24
N ASP A 407 -13.74 6.81 -17.44
CA ASP A 407 -13.02 6.57 -18.71
C ASP A 407 -11.89 5.55 -18.51
N GLY A 408 -10.62 5.95 -18.59
CA GLY A 408 -9.46 5.09 -18.37
C GLY A 408 -9.04 4.96 -16.91
N ALA A 409 -8.49 3.81 -16.53
CA ALA A 409 -7.72 3.72 -15.28
C ALA A 409 -6.33 4.36 -15.46
N LEU A 410 -5.69 4.04 -16.59
CA LEU A 410 -4.37 4.56 -16.96
C LEU A 410 -4.24 4.60 -18.48
N ASP A 411 -4.24 5.78 -19.09
CA ASP A 411 -4.10 5.95 -20.54
C ASP A 411 -2.74 6.55 -20.94
N ILE A 412 -2.19 6.09 -22.07
CA ILE A 412 -0.88 6.48 -22.62
C ILE A 412 -1.04 6.85 -24.10
N THR A 413 -0.96 8.14 -24.42
CA THR A 413 -1.37 8.65 -25.74
C THR A 413 -0.45 9.77 -26.25
N GLY A 414 -0.74 10.29 -27.45
CA GLY A 414 -0.16 11.52 -27.97
C GLY A 414 1.35 11.47 -28.13
N GLY A 415 1.89 10.38 -28.67
CA GLY A 415 3.32 10.19 -28.86
C GLY A 415 4.12 9.97 -27.57
N SER A 416 3.46 9.62 -26.46
CA SER A 416 4.19 9.26 -25.22
C SER A 416 5.14 8.09 -25.46
N ASP A 417 6.23 8.02 -24.69
CA ASP A 417 7.31 7.09 -24.99
C ASP A 417 8.13 6.68 -23.76
N PHE A 418 8.80 5.53 -23.80
CA PHE A 418 9.59 5.02 -22.68
C PHE A 418 8.81 4.96 -21.36
N VAL A 419 7.69 4.23 -21.36
CA VAL A 419 6.83 4.07 -20.18
C VAL A 419 6.93 2.64 -19.66
N THR A 420 7.03 2.47 -18.34
CA THR A 420 6.89 1.17 -17.67
C THR A 420 5.76 1.25 -16.66
N VAL A 421 4.82 0.31 -16.76
CA VAL A 421 3.70 0.07 -15.86
C VAL A 421 3.97 -1.26 -15.17
N SER A 422 4.40 -1.25 -13.91
CA SER A 422 4.83 -2.47 -13.21
C SER A 422 4.16 -2.71 -11.87
N TYR A 423 3.86 -3.98 -11.55
CA TYR A 423 3.30 -4.36 -10.24
C TYR A 423 2.04 -3.56 -9.83
N ASN A 424 1.27 -3.03 -10.77
CA ASN A 424 0.02 -2.34 -10.43
C ASN A 424 -1.12 -3.36 -10.32
N HIS A 425 -2.11 -3.05 -9.52
CA HIS A 425 -3.36 -3.80 -9.41
C HIS A 425 -4.51 -2.96 -9.98
N PHE A 426 -5.10 -3.40 -11.08
CA PHE A 426 -6.28 -2.79 -11.68
C PHE A 426 -7.47 -3.69 -11.37
N SER A 427 -8.51 -3.15 -10.73
CA SER A 427 -9.66 -3.94 -10.29
C SER A 427 -11.00 -3.28 -10.59
N LEU A 428 -11.98 -4.07 -11.02
CA LEU A 428 -13.38 -3.62 -11.21
C LEU A 428 -13.48 -2.35 -12.05
N HIS A 429 -13.16 -2.47 -13.35
CA HIS A 429 -13.15 -1.34 -14.26
C HIS A 429 -13.34 -1.77 -15.73
N GLU A 430 -13.99 -0.95 -16.56
CA GLU A 430 -14.34 -1.36 -17.92
C GLU A 430 -13.22 -1.13 -18.96
N LYS A 431 -12.75 0.12 -19.11
CA LYS A 431 -11.82 0.55 -20.17
C LYS A 431 -10.45 0.85 -19.58
N ASN A 432 -9.64 -0.16 -19.27
CA ASN A 432 -8.48 0.05 -18.40
C ASN A 432 -7.36 0.95 -18.93
N THR A 433 -6.72 0.56 -20.03
CA THR A 433 -5.53 1.24 -20.56
C THR A 433 -5.51 1.27 -22.07
N LEU A 434 -5.63 2.48 -22.60
CA LEU A 434 -5.40 2.80 -23.99
C LEU A 434 -3.92 3.16 -24.21
N VAL A 435 -3.28 2.52 -25.19
CA VAL A 435 -1.97 2.90 -25.71
C VAL A 435 -2.16 3.37 -27.16
N GLY A 436 -2.16 4.68 -27.35
CA GLY A 436 -2.50 5.35 -28.62
C GLY A 436 -4.00 5.60 -28.76
N ALA A 437 -4.40 6.89 -28.81
CA ALA A 437 -5.79 7.32 -28.66
C ALA A 437 -6.68 7.02 -29.87
N SER A 438 -6.13 7.10 -31.09
CA SER A 438 -6.91 7.05 -32.33
C SER A 438 -6.15 6.41 -33.47
N ASP A 439 -6.88 5.77 -34.39
CA ASP A 439 -6.33 5.29 -35.66
C ASP A 439 -5.85 6.45 -36.55
N ALA A 440 -6.39 7.66 -36.36
CA ALA A 440 -6.01 8.88 -37.06
C ALA A 440 -4.79 9.59 -36.45
N ALA A 441 -4.34 9.18 -35.26
CA ALA A 441 -3.19 9.76 -34.58
C ALA A 441 -1.87 9.23 -35.17
N ILE A 442 -1.62 9.47 -36.45
CA ILE A 442 -0.44 8.95 -37.16
C ILE A 442 0.90 9.45 -36.56
N GLY A 443 0.88 10.55 -35.80
CA GLY A 443 2.04 11.02 -35.04
C GLY A 443 2.47 10.08 -33.90
N ASP A 444 1.68 9.07 -33.55
CA ASP A 444 2.06 8.01 -32.60
C ASP A 444 3.04 6.99 -33.24
N GLU A 445 3.20 6.98 -34.56
CA GLU A 445 4.13 6.07 -35.24
C GLU A 445 5.59 6.34 -34.84
N GLY A 446 6.29 5.29 -34.39
CA GLY A 446 7.67 5.39 -33.88
C GLY A 446 7.77 5.69 -32.38
N HIS A 447 6.64 5.96 -31.71
CA HIS A 447 6.54 6.20 -30.28
C HIS A 447 5.80 5.03 -29.57
N LEU A 448 5.21 5.31 -28.40
CA LEU A 448 4.41 4.38 -27.60
C LEU A 448 5.18 3.10 -27.24
N ARG A 449 6.47 3.24 -26.90
CA ARG A 449 7.28 2.15 -26.34
C ARG A 449 6.92 1.98 -24.87
N VAL A 450 6.10 0.96 -24.58
CA VAL A 450 5.51 0.75 -23.25
C VAL A 450 5.75 -0.67 -22.75
N THR A 451 6.09 -0.82 -21.48
CA THR A 451 6.22 -2.14 -20.82
C THR A 451 5.13 -2.29 -19.77
N PHE A 452 4.41 -3.41 -19.79
CA PHE A 452 3.51 -3.83 -18.72
C PHE A 452 4.12 -5.06 -18.06
N ALA A 453 4.60 -4.95 -16.83
CA ALA A 453 5.30 -6.04 -16.15
C ALA A 453 4.67 -6.38 -14.79
N ASN A 454 4.33 -7.65 -14.55
CA ASN A 454 3.84 -8.14 -13.26
C ASN A 454 2.58 -7.42 -12.73
N ASN A 455 1.74 -6.86 -13.61
CA ASN A 455 0.49 -6.23 -13.19
C ASN A 455 -0.61 -7.28 -12.96
N PHE A 456 -1.50 -6.98 -12.03
CA PHE A 456 -2.71 -7.74 -11.78
C PHE A 456 -3.92 -7.02 -12.37
N PHE A 457 -4.63 -7.66 -13.28
CA PHE A 457 -5.90 -7.18 -13.83
C PHE A 457 -7.04 -8.06 -13.30
N ASP A 458 -7.76 -7.58 -12.29
CA ASP A 458 -8.81 -8.31 -11.57
C ASP A 458 -10.21 -7.80 -11.96
N HIS A 459 -10.95 -8.55 -12.76
CA HIS A 459 -12.25 -8.15 -13.28
C HIS A 459 -12.20 -6.82 -14.06
N VAL A 460 -11.21 -6.71 -14.93
CA VAL A 460 -11.13 -5.67 -15.96
C VAL A 460 -11.85 -6.16 -17.23
N SER A 461 -12.79 -5.37 -17.75
CA SER A 461 -13.59 -5.80 -18.91
C SER A 461 -12.77 -5.79 -20.20
N THR A 462 -12.05 -4.71 -20.48
CA THR A 462 -11.30 -4.51 -21.73
C THR A 462 -10.06 -3.64 -21.56
N ARG A 463 -9.21 -3.60 -22.60
CA ARG A 463 -8.05 -2.70 -22.71
C ARG A 463 -6.99 -2.92 -21.63
N ALA A 464 -6.49 -4.14 -21.49
CA ALA A 464 -5.39 -4.48 -20.57
C ALA A 464 -4.11 -4.94 -21.30
N PRO A 465 -3.46 -4.11 -22.13
CA PRO A 465 -3.87 -2.82 -22.70
C PRO A 465 -4.57 -2.98 -24.07
N ARG A 466 -5.10 -1.88 -24.64
CA ARG A 466 -5.43 -1.79 -26.09
C ARG A 466 -4.41 -0.91 -26.79
N VAL A 467 -3.72 -1.47 -27.79
CA VAL A 467 -2.53 -0.87 -28.41
C VAL A 467 -2.79 -0.46 -29.85
N ARG A 468 -2.26 0.70 -30.23
CA ARG A 468 -2.03 1.16 -31.60
C ARG A 468 -0.57 1.57 -31.78
N PHE A 469 0.02 1.30 -32.94
CA PHE A 469 1.37 1.69 -33.41
C PHE A 469 2.58 1.21 -32.58
N GLY A 470 2.48 1.28 -31.25
CA GLY A 470 3.57 1.14 -30.30
C GLY A 470 4.22 -0.23 -30.26
N GLN A 471 5.48 -0.23 -29.81
CA GLN A 471 6.23 -1.43 -29.44
C GLN A 471 5.98 -1.73 -27.96
N VAL A 472 5.03 -2.62 -27.69
CA VAL A 472 4.57 -2.88 -26.31
C VAL A 472 5.04 -4.25 -25.86
N HIS A 473 5.73 -4.31 -24.72
CA HIS A 473 6.15 -5.55 -24.07
C HIS A 473 5.23 -5.84 -22.89
N LEU A 474 4.60 -7.01 -22.85
CA LEU A 474 3.86 -7.51 -21.70
C LEU A 474 4.63 -8.67 -21.10
N LEU A 475 4.98 -8.57 -19.82
CA LEU A 475 5.80 -9.53 -19.10
C LEU A 475 5.09 -9.98 -17.82
N ASN A 476 4.88 -11.28 -17.63
CA ASN A 476 4.40 -11.85 -16.36
C ASN A 476 3.11 -11.21 -15.80
N ASN A 477 2.20 -10.69 -16.63
CA ASN A 477 0.97 -10.10 -16.13
C ASN A 477 -0.04 -11.21 -15.81
N PHE A 478 -0.85 -10.98 -14.77
CA PHE A 478 -1.93 -11.88 -14.41
C PHE A 478 -3.28 -11.20 -14.65
N HIS A 479 -4.16 -11.88 -15.37
CA HIS A 479 -5.52 -11.44 -15.64
C HIS A 479 -6.50 -12.43 -15.02
N LYS A 480 -7.41 -11.95 -14.19
CA LYS A 480 -8.49 -12.72 -13.61
C LYS A 480 -9.83 -12.09 -13.97
N GLY A 481 -10.83 -12.88 -14.31
CA GLY A 481 -12.17 -12.36 -14.57
C GLY A 481 -13.17 -13.41 -15.04
N SER A 482 -14.36 -12.97 -15.41
CA SER A 482 -15.41 -13.83 -15.92
C SER A 482 -16.14 -13.15 -17.08
N ARG A 483 -16.40 -13.89 -18.16
CA ARG A 483 -17.22 -13.41 -19.28
C ARG A 483 -18.70 -13.21 -18.91
N LYS A 484 -19.10 -13.64 -17.71
CA LYS A 484 -20.45 -13.51 -17.16
C LYS A 484 -20.51 -12.66 -15.90
N HIS A 485 -19.42 -11.95 -15.56
CA HIS A 485 -19.44 -11.04 -14.42
C HIS A 485 -20.54 -9.99 -14.60
N ALA A 486 -21.30 -9.70 -13.54
CA ALA A 486 -22.54 -8.92 -13.66
C ALA A 486 -22.32 -7.47 -14.11
N GLU A 487 -21.21 -6.86 -13.66
CA GLU A 487 -20.89 -5.45 -13.94
C GLU A 487 -19.76 -5.34 -14.97
N TYR A 488 -18.59 -5.88 -14.63
CA TYR A 488 -17.40 -5.90 -15.48
C TYR A 488 -17.17 -7.24 -16.21
N ALA A 489 -18.12 -7.62 -17.08
CA ALA A 489 -17.97 -8.82 -17.91
C ALA A 489 -16.70 -8.74 -18.79
N HIS A 490 -15.85 -9.76 -18.73
CA HIS A 490 -14.64 -9.82 -19.54
C HIS A 490 -14.96 -9.89 -21.03
N GLY A 491 -14.51 -8.87 -21.77
CA GLY A 491 -14.60 -8.79 -23.22
C GLY A 491 -13.37 -9.34 -23.91
N TYR A 492 -12.20 -8.77 -23.60
CA TYR A 492 -10.85 -9.20 -24.01
C TYR A 492 -9.79 -8.59 -23.09
N SER A 493 -8.58 -9.16 -23.06
CA SER A 493 -7.47 -8.59 -22.29
C SER A 493 -6.65 -7.63 -23.15
N VAL A 494 -5.90 -8.14 -24.13
CA VAL A 494 -4.99 -7.34 -24.96
C VAL A 494 -5.62 -7.04 -26.31
N GLY A 495 -5.70 -5.75 -26.65
CA GLY A 495 -6.20 -5.28 -27.93
C GLY A 495 -5.06 -5.00 -28.91
N ILE A 496 -4.96 -5.76 -29.99
CA ILE A 496 -4.02 -5.54 -31.10
C ILE A 496 -4.75 -4.74 -32.19
N ALA A 497 -4.83 -3.42 -32.02
CA ALA A 497 -5.51 -2.54 -32.97
C ALA A 497 -4.50 -2.03 -34.04
N LYS A 498 -4.74 -0.85 -34.60
CA LYS A 498 -4.00 -0.32 -35.76
C LYS A 498 -2.49 -0.40 -35.58
N GLN A 499 -1.82 -1.17 -36.43
CA GLN A 499 -0.36 -1.28 -36.53
C GLN A 499 0.37 -1.54 -35.19
N ALA A 500 -0.30 -2.13 -34.20
CA ALA A 500 0.32 -2.50 -32.93
C ALA A 500 1.47 -3.51 -33.11
N ARG A 501 2.53 -3.41 -32.30
CA ARG A 501 3.67 -4.33 -32.34
C ARG A 501 3.91 -4.88 -30.94
N VAL A 502 3.26 -5.97 -30.59
CA VAL A 502 3.19 -6.44 -29.20
C VAL A 502 4.00 -7.71 -28.99
N ILE A 503 4.90 -7.72 -28.01
CA ILE A 503 5.55 -8.95 -27.53
C ILE A 503 4.97 -9.29 -26.16
N ILE A 504 4.60 -10.55 -25.96
CA ILE A 504 4.12 -11.06 -24.68
C ILE A 504 5.04 -12.20 -24.24
N ASP A 505 5.62 -12.08 -23.05
CA ASP A 505 6.42 -13.10 -22.41
C ASP A 505 5.76 -13.50 -21.08
N ALA A 506 5.20 -14.72 -21.06
CA ALA A 506 4.61 -15.40 -19.89
C ALA A 506 3.46 -14.67 -19.16
N ASN A 507 2.40 -14.23 -19.87
CA ASN A 507 1.18 -13.79 -19.18
C ASN A 507 0.30 -14.98 -18.76
N ALA A 508 -0.41 -14.83 -17.65
CA ALA A 508 -1.41 -15.80 -17.18
C ALA A 508 -2.82 -15.20 -17.26
N TYR A 509 -3.74 -15.95 -17.86
CA TYR A 509 -5.14 -15.58 -18.01
C TYR A 509 -6.02 -16.61 -17.31
N GLU A 510 -6.68 -16.22 -16.22
CA GLU A 510 -7.75 -16.97 -15.55
C GLU A 510 -9.09 -16.30 -15.82
N ILE A 511 -9.66 -16.59 -16.99
CA ILE A 511 -10.90 -16.00 -17.45
C ILE A 511 -11.97 -17.07 -17.55
N GLU A 512 -12.92 -17.03 -16.61
CA GLU A 512 -14.06 -17.94 -16.62
C GLU A 512 -14.89 -17.75 -17.91
N GLY A 513 -15.14 -18.87 -18.60
CA GLY A 513 -15.90 -18.90 -19.85
C GLY A 513 -15.11 -18.57 -21.11
N ALA A 514 -13.84 -18.17 -20.99
CA ALA A 514 -12.93 -18.05 -22.14
C ALA A 514 -12.47 -19.43 -22.60
N ARG A 515 -12.43 -19.64 -23.92
CA ARG A 515 -12.22 -20.93 -24.57
C ARG A 515 -10.96 -20.97 -25.42
N GLY A 516 -10.44 -19.83 -25.86
CA GLY A 516 -9.25 -19.77 -26.70
C GLY A 516 -8.68 -18.38 -26.83
N CYS A 517 -7.62 -18.25 -27.65
CA CYS A 517 -6.84 -17.02 -27.73
C CYS A 517 -7.67 -15.80 -28.11
N GLY A 518 -8.64 -15.93 -29.02
CA GLY A 518 -9.51 -14.83 -29.44
C GLY A 518 -10.37 -14.20 -28.31
N ASP A 519 -10.53 -14.90 -27.18
CA ASP A 519 -11.23 -14.36 -26.01
C ASP A 519 -10.33 -13.44 -25.16
N VAL A 520 -9.00 -13.55 -25.26
CA VAL A 520 -8.04 -12.76 -24.47
C VAL A 520 -7.18 -11.82 -25.30
N LEU A 521 -6.81 -12.20 -26.52
CA LEU A 521 -6.12 -11.36 -27.50
C LEU A 521 -7.09 -11.10 -28.66
N ARG A 522 -7.39 -9.83 -28.91
CA ARG A 522 -8.40 -9.44 -29.91
C ARG A 522 -7.90 -8.28 -30.75
N ASN A 523 -8.38 -8.18 -32.00
CA ASN A 523 -8.36 -6.93 -32.75
C ASN A 523 -9.70 -6.21 -32.49
N PRO A 524 -9.72 -5.15 -31.64
CA PRO A 524 -10.90 -4.31 -31.44
C PRO A 524 -10.98 -3.14 -32.44
N GLY A 525 -10.06 -3.05 -33.41
CA GLY A 525 -9.99 -1.99 -34.42
C GLY A 525 -10.44 -2.47 -35.81
N GLY A 526 -9.96 -1.76 -36.84
CA GLY A 526 -10.27 -2.04 -38.25
C GLY A 526 -9.32 -3.06 -38.90
N ALA A 527 -9.32 -3.08 -40.24
CA ALA A 527 -8.56 -4.04 -41.06
C ALA A 527 -7.04 -3.94 -40.90
N ASP A 528 -6.51 -2.76 -40.56
CA ASP A 528 -5.07 -2.48 -40.46
C ASP A 528 -4.48 -2.86 -39.09
N ALA A 529 -4.94 -3.99 -38.52
CA ALA A 529 -4.41 -4.48 -37.26
C ALA A 529 -2.93 -4.79 -37.32
N GLY A 530 -2.27 -4.60 -36.18
CA GLY A 530 -0.90 -5.01 -35.97
C GLY A 530 -0.73 -6.51 -35.72
N ALA A 531 0.42 -6.87 -35.18
CA ALA A 531 0.80 -8.24 -34.86
C ALA A 531 1.16 -8.40 -33.38
N VAL A 532 1.03 -9.63 -32.90
CA VAL A 532 1.50 -10.05 -31.58
C VAL A 532 2.45 -11.24 -31.69
N LEU A 533 3.47 -11.26 -30.84
CA LEU A 533 4.34 -12.42 -30.62
C LEU A 533 4.20 -12.83 -29.16
N ASP A 534 3.47 -13.93 -28.92
CA ASP A 534 3.27 -14.50 -27.58
C ASP A 534 4.24 -15.66 -27.33
N ARG A 535 4.82 -15.69 -26.13
CA ARG A 535 5.75 -16.72 -25.67
C ARG A 535 5.40 -17.15 -24.27
N GLY A 536 4.87 -18.37 -24.15
CA GLY A 536 4.69 -19.03 -22.85
C GLY A 536 3.49 -18.54 -22.04
N SER A 537 2.56 -17.80 -22.63
CA SER A 537 1.33 -17.43 -21.93
C SER A 537 0.40 -18.63 -21.74
N GLN A 538 -0.48 -18.53 -20.75
CA GLN A 538 -1.48 -19.55 -20.46
C GLN A 538 -2.88 -18.98 -20.33
N LEU A 539 -3.88 -19.71 -20.82
CA LEU A 539 -5.30 -19.49 -20.56
C LEU A 539 -5.87 -20.66 -19.75
N ASN A 540 -6.40 -20.37 -18.57
CA ASN A 540 -7.05 -21.31 -17.66
C ASN A 540 -6.18 -22.57 -17.41
N GLY A 541 -4.89 -22.34 -17.13
CA GLY A 541 -3.89 -23.38 -16.86
C GLY A 541 -3.37 -24.16 -18.08
N LYS A 542 -3.75 -23.76 -19.30
CA LYS A 542 -3.27 -24.39 -20.55
C LYS A 542 -2.47 -23.39 -21.38
N ALA A 543 -1.49 -23.88 -22.13
CA ALA A 543 -0.73 -23.04 -23.06
C ALA A 543 -1.67 -22.29 -24.02
N LEU A 544 -1.42 -20.99 -24.19
CA LEU A 544 -2.13 -20.16 -25.16
C LEU A 544 -1.60 -20.48 -26.56
N VAL A 545 -2.48 -20.95 -27.45
CA VAL A 545 -2.12 -21.39 -28.81
C VAL A 545 -3.10 -20.83 -29.84
N GLU A 546 -2.73 -20.94 -31.12
CA GLU A 546 -3.61 -20.62 -32.27
C GLU A 546 -4.19 -19.19 -32.26
N CYS A 547 -3.35 -18.22 -31.90
CA CYS A 547 -3.72 -16.82 -31.96
C CYS A 547 -3.74 -16.33 -33.41
N GLY A 548 -4.92 -15.98 -33.95
CA GLY A 548 -5.06 -15.50 -35.33
C GLY A 548 -4.37 -14.16 -35.64
N LEU A 549 -3.84 -13.47 -34.62
CA LEU A 549 -3.08 -12.22 -34.72
C LEU A 549 -1.57 -12.44 -34.56
N ALA A 550 -1.15 -13.70 -34.39
CA ALA A 550 0.26 -14.04 -34.27
C ALA A 550 1.01 -13.72 -35.57
N GLY A 551 2.13 -13.03 -35.47
CA GLY A 551 2.91 -12.63 -36.64
C GLY A 551 4.26 -12.03 -36.29
N ASP A 552 5.02 -11.65 -37.31
CA ASP A 552 6.23 -10.88 -37.13
C ASP A 552 5.89 -9.47 -36.64
N VAL A 553 6.43 -9.11 -35.49
CA VAL A 553 6.22 -7.80 -34.86
C VAL A 553 7.26 -6.77 -35.29
N GLY A 554 8.34 -7.20 -35.96
CA GLY A 554 9.37 -6.31 -36.50
C GLY A 554 10.32 -5.70 -35.46
N TRP A 555 10.38 -6.26 -34.25
CA TRP A 555 11.30 -5.82 -33.19
C TRP A 555 11.58 -6.93 -32.17
N SER A 556 12.57 -6.70 -31.30
CA SER A 556 12.88 -7.54 -30.14
C SER A 556 13.04 -6.67 -28.91
N VAL A 557 12.68 -7.20 -27.74
CA VAL A 557 12.86 -6.51 -26.46
C VAL A 557 14.35 -6.14 -26.27
N PRO A 558 14.70 -4.84 -26.13
CA PRO A 558 16.09 -4.39 -26.16
C PRO A 558 16.80 -4.45 -24.80
N TYR A 559 16.06 -4.72 -23.73
CA TYR A 559 16.57 -4.82 -22.36
C TYR A 559 16.50 -6.27 -21.85
N ARG A 560 17.25 -6.55 -20.78
CA ARG A 560 17.22 -7.85 -20.13
C ARG A 560 15.96 -7.97 -19.26
N PHE A 561 15.32 -9.12 -19.31
CA PHE A 561 14.16 -9.43 -18.49
C PHE A 561 14.15 -10.91 -18.12
N THR A 562 13.29 -11.29 -17.18
CA THR A 562 13.06 -12.69 -16.79
C THR A 562 11.58 -13.01 -16.92
N ALA A 563 11.24 -13.84 -17.90
CA ALA A 563 9.93 -14.48 -17.96
C ALA A 563 9.86 -15.54 -16.85
N LEU A 564 8.83 -15.45 -16.01
CA LEU A 564 8.59 -16.46 -14.99
C LEU A 564 8.05 -17.74 -15.65
N PRO A 565 8.28 -18.91 -15.04
CA PRO A 565 7.47 -20.08 -15.35
C PRO A 565 5.99 -19.72 -15.20
N ALA A 566 5.16 -20.14 -16.15
CA ALA A 566 3.75 -19.71 -16.18
C ALA A 566 2.97 -20.03 -14.88
N ALA A 567 3.32 -21.14 -14.20
CA ALA A 567 2.74 -21.50 -12.91
C ALA A 567 3.08 -20.53 -11.77
N ASP A 568 4.17 -19.77 -11.89
CA ASP A 568 4.65 -18.84 -10.88
C ASP A 568 4.13 -17.41 -11.10
N VAL A 569 3.60 -17.11 -12.29
CA VAL A 569 3.10 -15.77 -12.65
C VAL A 569 1.99 -15.33 -11.71
N GLN A 570 0.93 -16.13 -11.56
CA GLN A 570 -0.20 -15.83 -10.67
C GLN A 570 0.24 -15.61 -9.21
N PRO A 571 0.91 -16.56 -8.52
CA PRO A 571 1.28 -16.36 -7.12
C PRO A 571 2.27 -15.20 -6.93
N ASN A 572 3.18 -14.97 -7.88
CA ASN A 572 4.06 -13.80 -7.84
C ASN A 572 3.28 -12.50 -7.94
N VAL A 573 2.42 -12.36 -8.96
CA VAL A 573 1.66 -11.13 -9.17
C VAL A 573 0.71 -10.85 -8.00
N MET A 574 -0.06 -11.85 -7.55
CA MET A 574 -0.98 -11.67 -6.42
C MET A 574 -0.28 -11.25 -5.12
N SER A 575 0.97 -11.65 -4.92
CA SER A 575 1.73 -11.34 -3.71
C SER A 575 2.37 -9.96 -3.72
N ASN A 576 2.66 -9.41 -4.90
CA ASN A 576 3.48 -8.20 -5.03
C ASN A 576 2.73 -7.02 -5.69
N ALA A 577 1.68 -7.25 -6.49
CA ALA A 577 1.01 -6.15 -7.19
C ALA A 577 0.08 -5.33 -6.28
N GLY A 578 0.03 -4.02 -6.55
CA GLY A 578 -0.83 -3.04 -5.90
C GLY A 578 -0.15 -2.17 -4.85
N ALA A 579 -0.88 -1.15 -4.40
CA ALA A 579 -0.48 -0.29 -3.28
C ALA A 579 -0.37 -1.10 -1.98
N GLY A 580 0.48 -0.63 -1.07
CA GLY A 580 0.80 -1.29 0.20
C GLY A 580 1.79 -2.44 0.10
N ARG A 581 2.28 -2.75 -1.10
CA ARG A 581 3.24 -3.84 -1.32
C ARG A 581 4.69 -3.35 -1.36
N LEU A 582 4.92 -2.04 -1.39
CA LEU A 582 6.25 -1.46 -1.19
C LEU A 582 6.62 -1.44 0.31
N GLY A 583 7.58 -2.27 0.71
CA GLY A 583 8.25 -2.11 2.01
C GLY A 583 7.57 -2.70 3.25
N LEU A 584 6.55 -3.55 3.13
CA LEU A 584 6.10 -4.41 4.23
C LEU A 584 6.60 -5.85 4.01
N LEU A 585 7.59 -6.21 4.82
CA LEU A 585 7.70 -7.50 5.51
C LEU A 585 6.73 -8.58 5.01
N ARG A 586 7.20 -9.44 4.12
CA ARG A 586 6.60 -10.77 3.96
C ARG A 586 6.53 -11.42 5.36
N PRO A 587 5.42 -12.09 5.74
CA PRO A 587 5.58 -13.18 6.68
C PRO A 587 6.64 -14.11 6.08
N ALA A 588 7.65 -14.49 6.86
CA ALA A 588 8.48 -15.60 6.44
C ALA A 588 7.55 -16.75 6.03
N PRO A 589 7.73 -17.37 4.86
CA PRO A 589 7.03 -18.62 4.58
C PRO A 589 7.33 -19.57 5.75
N ARG A 590 6.28 -20.25 6.22
CA ARG A 590 6.42 -21.27 7.27
C ARG A 590 7.38 -22.35 6.86
#